data_AF-A0A8T5NYF3-F1
#
_entry.id   AF-A0A8T5NYF3-F1
#
_cell.length_a   1.000
_cell.length_b   1.000
_cell.length_c   1.000
_cell.angle_alpha   90.00
_cell.angle_beta   90.00
_cell.angle_gamma   90.00
#
_symmetry.space_group_name_H-M   'P 1'
#
loop_
_entity.id
_entity.type
_entity.pdbx_description
1 polymer ?
#
loop_
_entity_poly.entity_id
_entity_poly.type
_entity_poly.pdbx_seq_one_letter_code
_entity_poly.pdbx_strand_id
1 'polypeptide(L)'
;MKTAMLWHNEKNSIRCDLCARRCLIAEGRSGVCLVRKNIKNILYSLNYGKIIAMNPDHIEKKPLFHFLPGTKAFSIASAGCNFACAYCCNWEI
;
A
#
# COMPACT_ATOMS: atom_id res chain seq x y z
N MET A 1 1.77 1.67 14.13
CA MET A 1 2.57 2.66 13.37
C MET A 1 4.02 2.23 13.45
N LYS A 2 4.77 2.25 12.35
CA LYS A 2 6.19 1.88 12.30
C LYS A 2 6.93 2.81 11.35
N THR A 3 8.22 3.03 11.55
CA THR A 3 9.04 3.75 10.57
C THR A 3 9.00 3.02 9.23
N ALA A 4 8.85 3.77 8.15
CA ALA A 4 8.89 3.27 6.80
C ALA A 4 10.35 3.09 6.35
N MET A 5 10.58 2.20 5.40
CA MET A 5 11.88 1.99 4.76
C MET A 5 11.93 2.73 3.42
N LEU A 6 13.11 2.84 2.82
CA LEU A 6 13.32 3.35 1.45
C LEU A 6 12.77 4.77 1.24
N TRP A 7 13.43 5.73 1.87
CA TRP A 7 13.18 7.15 1.71
C TRP A 7 14.44 7.95 2.07
N HIS A 8 14.48 9.20 1.64
CA HIS A 8 15.55 10.13 2.01
C HIS A 8 14.99 11.53 2.28
N ASN A 9 15.73 12.30 3.06
CA ASN A 9 15.39 13.69 3.31
C ASN A 9 15.69 14.54 2.06
N GLU A 10 14.78 15.43 1.73
CA GLU A 10 14.91 16.41 0.67
C GLU A 10 14.46 17.77 1.23
N LYS A 11 15.43 18.54 1.73
CA LYS A 11 15.20 19.81 2.47
C LYS A 11 14.29 19.59 3.71
N ASN A 12 13.14 20.25 3.77
CA ASN A 12 12.13 20.14 4.84
C ASN A 12 11.02 19.15 4.48
N SER A 13 11.34 18.15 3.66
CA SER A 13 10.40 17.16 3.14
C SER A 13 11.08 15.81 2.98
N ILE A 14 10.28 14.77 2.77
CA ILE A 14 10.77 13.42 2.53
C ILE A 14 10.45 13.01 1.10
N ARG A 15 11.45 12.46 0.40
CA ARG A 15 11.23 11.70 -0.82
C ARG A 15 11.00 10.23 -0.47
N CYS A 16 9.82 9.71 -0.80
CA CYS A 16 9.45 8.32 -0.55
C CYS A 16 9.70 7.45 -1.79
N ASP A 17 10.60 6.47 -1.70
CA ASP A 17 11.04 5.64 -2.83
C ASP A 17 10.39 4.24 -2.84
N LEU A 18 9.39 4.01 -1.98
CA LEU A 18 8.70 2.71 -1.84
C LEU A 18 7.88 2.29 -3.07
N CYS A 19 7.54 3.23 -3.95
CA CYS A 19 6.86 2.91 -5.20
C CYS A 19 7.18 3.92 -6.29
N ALA A 20 6.73 3.62 -7.52
CA ALA A 20 7.01 4.43 -8.71
C ALA A 20 6.55 5.89 -8.62
N ARG A 21 5.62 6.23 -7.72
CA ARG A 21 5.13 7.61 -7.53
C ARG A 21 6.17 8.57 -6.95
N ARG A 22 7.20 8.06 -6.26
CA ARG A 22 8.31 8.85 -5.67
C ARG A 22 7.85 10.15 -4.99
N CYS A 23 6.83 10.07 -4.13
CA CYS A 23 6.17 11.25 -3.56
C CYS A 23 7.17 12.12 -2.77
N LEU A 24 7.12 13.44 -2.97
CA LEU A 24 7.71 14.42 -2.06
C LEU A 24 6.67 14.77 -1.00
N ILE A 25 6.96 14.46 0.26
CA ILE A 25 6.02 14.53 1.37
C ILE A 25 6.51 15.57 2.37
N ALA A 26 5.86 16.73 2.38
CA ALA A 26 6.12 17.77 3.37
C ALA A 26 5.77 17.32 4.80
N GLU A 27 6.39 17.96 5.78
CA GLU A 27 6.13 17.71 7.20
C GLU A 27 4.62 17.71 7.52
N GLY A 28 4.15 16.71 8.27
CA GLY A 28 2.75 16.55 8.64
C GLY A 28 1.82 16.05 7.52
N ARG A 29 2.29 15.91 6.27
CA ARG A 29 1.51 15.44 5.12
C ARG A 29 1.68 13.95 4.88
N SER A 30 0.75 13.38 4.11
CA SER A 30 0.81 12.02 3.61
C SER A 30 1.09 11.98 2.10
N GLY A 31 1.72 10.90 1.63
CA GLY A 31 1.83 10.61 0.20
C GLY A 31 0.49 10.21 -0.42
N VAL A 32 0.49 9.99 -1.75
CA VAL A 32 -0.74 9.69 -2.51
C VAL A 32 -1.50 8.45 -2.01
N CYS A 33 -0.80 7.46 -1.46
CA CYS A 33 -1.42 6.26 -0.88
C CYS A 33 -2.04 6.47 0.50
N LEU A 34 -1.94 7.68 1.07
CA LEU A 34 -2.49 8.13 2.36
C LEU A 34 -1.95 7.42 3.61
N VAL A 35 -1.23 6.31 3.46
CA VAL A 35 -0.69 5.51 4.57
C VAL A 35 0.79 5.74 4.86
N ARG A 36 1.46 6.59 4.07
CA ARG A 36 2.83 7.05 4.29
C ARG A 36 2.79 8.51 4.74
N LYS A 37 3.16 8.79 5.98
CA LYS A 37 3.09 10.13 6.57
C LYS A 37 4.46 10.60 7.04
N ASN A 38 4.82 11.83 6.70
CA ASN A 38 6.00 12.48 7.24
C ASN A 38 5.64 13.07 8.63
N ILE A 39 6.33 12.62 9.68
CA ILE A 39 6.17 13.12 11.04
C ILE A 39 7.57 13.41 11.58
N LYS A 40 7.85 14.68 11.86
CA LYS A 40 9.13 15.22 12.31
C LYS A 40 10.30 14.80 11.42
N ASN A 41 10.14 14.92 10.10
CA ASN A 41 11.10 14.47 9.09
C ASN A 41 11.49 12.99 9.20
N ILE A 42 10.55 12.16 9.66
CA ILE A 42 10.65 10.71 9.63
C ILE A 42 9.42 10.15 8.92
N LEU A 43 9.63 9.26 7.95
CA LEU A 43 8.53 8.63 7.24
C LEU A 43 7.96 7.47 8.06
N TYR A 44 6.64 7.47 8.28
CA TYR A 44 5.93 6.42 8.99
C TYR A 44 4.93 5.69 8.11
N SER A 45 4.79 4.38 8.36
CA SER A 45 3.69 3.53 7.92
C SER A 45 2.55 3.59 8.93
N LEU A 46 1.42 4.14 8.53
CA LEU A 46 0.22 4.24 9.38
C LEU A 46 -0.54 2.91 9.51
N ASN A 47 -0.44 2.07 8.47
CA ASN A 47 -1.14 0.79 8.34
C ASN A 47 -0.31 -0.43 8.80
N TYR A 48 0.86 -0.24 9.41
CA TYR A 48 1.69 -1.38 9.84
C TYR A 48 0.91 -2.28 10.83
N GLY A 49 0.82 -3.57 10.51
CA GLY A 49 0.11 -4.57 11.31
C GLY A 49 -1.42 -4.46 11.25
N LYS A 50 -1.98 -3.70 10.29
CA LYS A 50 -3.43 -3.51 10.14
C LYS A 50 -3.89 -4.03 8.78
N ILE A 51 -4.86 -4.93 8.79
CA ILE A 51 -5.52 -5.46 7.60
C ILE A 51 -6.96 -4.94 7.51
N ILE A 52 -7.48 -4.83 6.30
CA ILE A 52 -8.86 -4.42 6.02
C ILE A 52 -9.69 -5.50 5.32
N ALA A 53 -9.03 -6.50 4.72
CA ALA A 53 -9.69 -7.66 4.12
C ALA A 53 -8.80 -8.90 4.24
N MET A 54 -9.44 -10.06 4.37
CA MET A 54 -8.80 -11.36 4.47
C MET A 54 -9.75 -12.45 3.99
N ASN A 55 -9.51 -13.00 2.79
CA ASN A 55 -10.43 -13.95 2.15
C ASN A 55 -9.68 -15.16 1.56
N PRO A 56 -10.14 -16.40 1.83
CA PRO A 56 -9.72 -17.59 1.11
C PRO A 56 -10.58 -17.77 -0.14
N ASP A 57 -10.16 -17.18 -1.26
CA ASP A 57 -10.85 -17.31 -2.55
C ASP A 57 -10.33 -18.54 -3.32
N HIS A 58 -11.11 -19.03 -4.29
CA HIS A 58 -10.62 -20.01 -5.27
C HIS A 58 -9.51 -19.42 -6.16
N ILE A 59 -8.53 -20.23 -6.54
CA ILE A 59 -7.37 -19.79 -7.34
C ILE A 59 -7.78 -19.22 -8.71
N GLU A 60 -8.90 -19.70 -9.27
CA GLU A 60 -9.48 -19.29 -10.55
C GLU A 60 -9.96 -17.84 -10.57
N LYS A 61 -10.21 -17.24 -9.40
CA LYS A 61 -10.52 -15.80 -9.28
C LYS A 61 -9.29 -14.92 -9.50
N LYS A 62 -8.09 -15.47 -9.33
CA LYS A 62 -6.82 -14.77 -9.51
C LYS A 62 -6.37 -14.91 -10.97
N PRO A 63 -5.41 -14.10 -11.48
CA PRO A 63 -4.85 -14.26 -12.82
C PRO A 63 -3.92 -15.49 -12.93
N LEU A 64 -4.36 -16.64 -12.41
CA LEU A 64 -3.65 -17.91 -12.25
C LEU A 64 -4.60 -19.10 -12.49
N PHE A 65 -5.49 -18.99 -13.48
CA PHE A 65 -6.63 -19.91 -13.68
C PHE A 65 -6.23 -21.39 -13.81
N HIS A 66 -5.13 -21.69 -14.50
CA HIS A 66 -4.64 -23.06 -14.70
C HIS A 66 -3.62 -23.52 -13.66
N PHE A 67 -3.37 -22.71 -12.62
CA PHE A 67 -2.43 -23.04 -11.56
C PHE A 67 -3.17 -23.73 -10.41
N LEU A 68 -2.94 -25.03 -10.23
CA LEU A 68 -3.56 -25.85 -9.16
C LEU A 68 -5.10 -25.72 -9.07
N PRO A 69 -5.85 -26.14 -10.10
CA PRO A 69 -7.32 -25.99 -10.13
C PRO A 69 -8.03 -26.59 -8.91
N GLY A 70 -9.09 -25.92 -8.46
CA GLY A 70 -9.90 -26.31 -7.29
C GLY A 70 -9.29 -25.95 -5.93
N THR A 71 -8.05 -25.47 -5.89
CA THR A 71 -7.39 -25.04 -4.65
C THR A 71 -7.79 -23.62 -4.22
N LYS A 72 -7.43 -23.25 -2.98
CA LYS A 72 -7.71 -21.93 -2.41
C LYS A 72 -6.44 -21.08 -2.35
N ALA A 73 -6.60 -19.80 -2.66
CA ALA A 73 -5.60 -18.76 -2.49
C ALA A 73 -6.02 -17.82 -1.35
N PHE A 74 -5.19 -17.75 -0.31
CA PHE A 74 -5.42 -16.84 0.81
C PHE A 74 -4.92 -15.44 0.47
N SER A 75 -5.82 -14.47 0.45
CA SER A 75 -5.51 -13.06 0.15
C SER A 75 -5.70 -12.20 1.38
N ILE A 76 -4.74 -11.31 1.64
CA ILE A 76 -4.83 -10.27 2.66
C ILE A 76 -4.58 -8.90 2.04
N ALA A 77 -5.28 -7.88 2.53
CA ALA A 77 -5.10 -6.51 2.09
C ALA A 77 -4.99 -5.55 3.27
N SER A 78 -4.26 -4.45 3.08
CA SER A 78 -4.15 -3.33 4.01
C SER A 78 -4.61 -2.05 3.32
N ALA A 79 -5.01 -1.04 4.09
CA ALA A 79 -5.40 0.25 3.53
C ALA A 79 -4.23 0.92 2.78
N GLY A 80 -4.58 1.71 1.76
CA GLY A 80 -3.66 2.51 0.95
C GLY A 80 -3.32 1.85 -0.39
N CYS A 81 -3.53 2.61 -1.47
CA CYS A 81 -3.22 2.21 -2.84
C CYS A 81 -2.43 3.33 -3.54
N ASN A 82 -1.42 2.99 -4.33
CA ASN A 82 -0.63 3.95 -5.11
C ASN A 82 -1.14 4.11 -6.57
N PHE A 83 -2.18 3.36 -6.94
CA PHE A 83 -2.88 3.43 -8.22
C PHE A 83 -4.15 4.28 -8.12
N ALA A 84 -4.61 4.78 -9.27
CA ALA A 84 -5.86 5.51 -9.44
C ALA A 84 -6.66 4.86 -10.59
N CYS A 85 -7.01 3.59 -10.42
CA CYS A 85 -7.63 2.79 -11.47
C CYS A 85 -9.05 3.30 -11.77
N ALA A 86 -9.40 3.45 -13.06
CA ALA A 86 -10.75 3.81 -13.47
C ALA A 86 -11.80 2.73 -13.13
N TYR A 87 -11.37 1.46 -13.14
CA TYR A 87 -12.22 0.29 -12.84
C TYR A 87 -11.61 -0.53 -11.70
N CYS A 88 -11.50 0.08 -10.52
CA CYS A 88 -10.92 -0.58 -9.37
C CYS A 88 -11.85 -1.69 -8.85
N CYS A 89 -11.44 -2.97 -8.93
CA CYS A 89 -12.22 -4.08 -8.36
C CYS A 89 -12.28 -4.08 -6.82
N ASN A 90 -11.52 -3.19 -6.16
CA ASN A 90 -11.41 -3.09 -4.71
C ASN A 90 -11.89 -1.73 -4.18
N TRP A 91 -12.74 -1.00 -4.92
CA TRP A 91 -13.13 0.38 -4.58
C TRP A 91 -13.99 0.49 -3.30
N GLU A 92 -14.68 -0.59 -2.93
CA GLU A 92 -15.53 -0.67 -1.73
C GLU A 92 -14.75 -0.86 -0.43
N ILE A 93 -13.44 -1.16 -0.53
CA ILE A 93 -12.55 -1.44 0.61
C ILE A 93 -11.75 -0.20 0.97
#